data_AF-A0AAV6BWU2-F1
#
_entry.id   AF-A0AAV6BWU2-F1
#
_cell.length_a   1.000
_cell.length_b   1.000
_cell.length_c   1.000
_cell.angle_alpha   90.00
_cell.angle_beta   90.00
_cell.angle_gamma   90.00
#
_symmetry.space_group_name_H-M   'P 1'
#
loop_
_entity.id
_entity.type
_entity.pdbx_description
1 polymer ?
#
loop_
_entity_poly.entity_id
_entity_poly.type
_entity_poly.pdbx_seq_one_letter_code
_entity_poly.pdbx_strand_id
1 'polypeptide(L)'
;QQSPEKIVREINLVDVLFTVLNRRNKLVADLEKESFKVSDDGVVQNIRYFSRQSDLPLRIGMLLDTSNSIRDRIQFEKDAAINFLFNVMRRGRDQSFLMTFDDRPYLQQAFTDDTGRMRDEIFKLKAGGGTAIYDAIYEACRNQLSRPPRPAGDLPDVVRRVMILISDGDDNLSEHTRGEAIEMAQRTSVVIYTISTSTQWATLSETDKSKVSDRKVHKTEGDQILQEIADETGGRAFFPYHVDDLDQSFQDIGDELRNQYSIAYNPSNYVINGRYHRIKIDIVDRKGLQVRARRGYYARNVDTSPAKPTGN
;
A
#
# COMPACT_ATOMS: atom_id res chain seq x y z
N GLN A 1 -14.44 44.60 20.46
CA GLN A 1 -13.39 43.61 20.16
C GLN A 1 -13.81 42.89 18.89
N GLN A 2 -13.16 43.15 17.76
CA GLN A 2 -13.37 42.36 16.55
C GLN A 2 -12.73 40.99 16.76
N SER A 3 -13.52 39.93 16.60
CA SER A 3 -13.05 38.55 16.59
C SER A 3 -11.97 38.41 15.51
N PRO A 4 -10.84 37.71 15.76
CA PRO A 4 -9.83 37.52 14.74
C PRO A 4 -10.45 36.74 13.57
N GLU A 5 -10.46 37.34 12.37
CA GLU A 5 -10.80 36.66 11.13
C GLU A 5 -9.90 35.44 10.99
N LYS A 6 -10.49 34.26 11.16
CA LYS A 6 -9.80 32.99 10.95
C LYS A 6 -9.61 32.85 9.44
N ILE A 7 -8.43 33.24 8.93
CA ILE A 7 -8.07 33.04 7.53
C ILE A 7 -7.95 31.52 7.30
N VAL A 8 -9.01 30.90 6.79
CA VAL A 8 -8.98 29.53 6.29
C VAL A 8 -8.38 29.61 4.89
N ARG A 9 -7.06 29.49 4.79
CA ARG A 9 -6.40 29.31 3.49
C ARG A 9 -6.45 27.83 3.14
N GLU A 10 -7.31 27.46 2.21
CA GLU A 10 -7.28 26.11 1.63
C GLU A 10 -5.96 25.94 0.86
N ILE A 11 -5.06 25.14 1.41
CA ILE A 11 -3.82 24.78 0.74
C ILE A 11 -4.06 23.48 -0.03
N ASN A 12 -4.09 23.57 -1.35
CA ASN A 12 -4.05 22.41 -2.25
C ASN A 12 -2.60 21.90 -2.33
N LEU A 13 -2.16 21.26 -1.25
CA LEU A 13 -0.85 20.65 -1.14
C LEU A 13 -0.95 19.18 -1.51
N VAL A 14 -0.16 18.75 -2.49
CA VAL A 14 0.01 17.34 -2.82
C VAL A 14 1.24 16.85 -2.09
N ASP A 15 1.04 15.96 -1.12
CA ASP A 15 2.11 15.25 -0.43
C ASP A 15 2.37 13.90 -1.12
N VAL A 16 3.63 13.57 -1.34
CA VAL A 16 4.06 12.34 -2.00
C VAL A 16 5.16 11.71 -1.18
N LEU A 17 4.89 10.51 -0.73
CA LEU A 17 5.84 9.68 -0.03
C LEU A 17 6.51 8.74 -1.03
N PHE A 18 7.82 8.60 -0.93
CA PHE A 18 8.59 7.80 -1.86
C PHE A 18 9.87 7.23 -1.26
N THR A 19 10.33 6.15 -1.86
CA THR A 19 11.55 5.43 -1.48
C THR A 19 12.55 5.52 -2.62
N VAL A 20 13.84 5.61 -2.29
CA VAL A 20 14.91 5.51 -3.27
C VAL A 20 15.71 4.24 -3.06
N LEU A 21 15.91 3.49 -4.14
CA LEU A 21 16.64 2.23 -4.16
C LEU A 21 17.82 2.31 -5.11
N ASN A 22 18.91 1.65 -4.77
CA ASN A 22 20.02 1.43 -5.70
C ASN A 22 19.78 0.21 -6.61
N ARG A 23 20.71 -0.06 -7.54
CA ARG A 23 20.64 -1.23 -8.45
C ARG A 23 20.56 -2.59 -7.76
N ARG A 24 20.90 -2.68 -6.47
CA ARG A 24 20.81 -3.89 -5.64
C ARG A 24 19.53 -3.93 -4.81
N ASN A 25 18.54 -3.08 -5.11
CA ASN A 25 17.31 -2.92 -4.33
C ASN A 25 17.52 -2.54 -2.86
N LYS A 26 18.67 -1.92 -2.53
CA LYS A 26 18.91 -1.41 -1.17
C LYS A 26 18.56 0.06 -1.06
N LEU A 27 17.98 0.40 0.09
CA LEU A 27 17.53 1.74 0.44
C LEU A 27 18.67 2.76 0.40
N VAL A 28 18.37 3.93 -0.14
CA VAL A 28 19.23 5.13 -0.10
C VAL A 28 18.44 6.22 0.62
N ALA A 29 18.86 6.57 1.84
CA ALA A 29 18.13 7.45 2.76
C ALA A 29 18.83 8.81 3.02
N ASP A 30 19.97 9.05 2.38
CA ASP A 30 20.85 10.20 2.61
C ASP A 30 20.78 11.31 1.53
N LEU A 31 19.86 11.20 0.56
CA LEU A 31 19.63 12.23 -0.46
C LEU A 31 18.98 13.50 0.10
N GLU A 32 19.36 14.63 -0.50
CA GLU A 32 18.80 15.95 -0.23
C GLU A 32 17.78 16.37 -1.30
N LYS A 33 16.98 17.39 -0.98
CA LYS A 33 15.90 17.94 -1.83
C LYS A 33 16.35 18.18 -3.27
N GLU A 34 17.56 18.72 -3.45
CA GLU A 34 18.14 19.10 -4.74
C GLU A 34 18.38 17.90 -5.66
N SER A 35 18.40 16.69 -5.09
CA SER A 35 18.51 15.44 -5.85
C SER A 35 17.23 15.09 -6.59
N PHE A 36 16.12 15.80 -6.36
CA PHE A 36 14.80 15.41 -6.85
C PHE A 36 14.16 16.47 -7.74
N LYS A 37 13.55 16.00 -8.83
CA LYS A 37 12.67 16.79 -9.68
C LYS A 37 11.30 16.12 -9.72
N VAL A 38 10.26 16.85 -9.36
CA VAL A 38 8.88 16.37 -9.40
C VAL A 38 8.15 16.98 -10.60
N SER A 39 7.34 16.18 -11.27
CA SER A 39 6.40 16.61 -12.30
C SER A 39 5.00 16.06 -12.04
N ASP A 40 4.00 16.88 -12.35
CA ASP A 40 2.57 16.62 -12.27
C ASP A 40 2.00 16.81 -13.68
N ASP A 41 1.44 15.75 -14.27
CA ASP A 41 0.98 15.71 -15.67
C ASP A 41 2.04 16.19 -16.67
N GLY A 42 3.32 15.88 -16.39
CA GLY A 42 4.47 16.28 -17.21
C GLY A 42 4.96 17.71 -16.98
N VAL A 43 4.25 18.51 -16.18
CA VAL A 43 4.65 19.87 -15.80
C VAL A 43 5.49 19.82 -14.54
N VAL A 44 6.71 20.40 -14.60
CA VAL A 44 7.63 20.45 -13.46
C VAL A 44 7.04 21.31 -12.33
N GLN A 45 7.08 20.80 -11.11
CA GLN A 45 6.56 21.51 -9.93
C GLN A 45 7.68 21.96 -9.00
N ASN A 46 7.46 23.07 -8.31
CA ASN A 46 8.38 23.53 -7.28
C ASN A 46 8.11 22.81 -5.94
N ILE A 47 9.11 22.10 -5.43
CA ILE A 47 9.04 21.42 -4.14
C ILE A 47 8.97 22.47 -3.02
N ARG A 48 7.83 22.53 -2.34
CA ARG A 48 7.58 23.43 -1.21
C ARG A 48 8.15 22.89 0.08
N TYR A 49 7.91 21.60 0.33
CA TYR A 49 8.40 20.90 1.52
C TYR A 49 9.13 19.64 1.10
N PHE A 50 10.21 19.36 1.80
CA PHE A 50 10.98 18.13 1.69
C PHE A 50 11.30 17.67 3.10
N SER A 51 11.12 16.39 3.37
CA SER A 51 11.54 15.80 4.64
C SER A 51 11.97 14.36 4.45
N ARG A 52 12.94 13.95 5.26
CA ARG A 52 13.26 12.55 5.50
C ARG A 52 12.36 12.09 6.65
N GLN A 53 11.32 11.34 6.30
CA GLN A 53 10.38 10.78 7.26
C GLN A 53 10.95 9.46 7.75
N SER A 54 11.39 9.44 9.01
CA SER A 54 11.91 8.24 9.66
C SER A 54 11.03 7.81 10.83
N ASP A 55 10.91 6.49 10.99
CA ASP A 55 10.38 5.83 12.19
C ASP A 55 8.93 6.20 12.59
N LEU A 56 8.08 6.57 11.62
CA LEU A 56 6.65 6.78 11.85
C LEU A 56 5.95 5.47 12.25
N PRO A 57 4.98 5.50 13.19
CA PRO A 57 4.17 4.34 13.53
C PRO A 57 3.37 3.81 12.33
N LEU A 58 3.33 2.49 12.17
CA LEU A 58 2.58 1.84 11.10
C LEU A 58 1.14 1.54 11.53
N ARG A 59 0.22 1.68 10.58
CA ARG A 59 -1.17 1.21 10.62
C ARG A 59 -1.37 0.31 9.43
N ILE A 60 -1.42 -0.99 9.72
CA ILE A 60 -1.36 -2.03 8.71
C ILE A 60 -2.75 -2.65 8.54
N GLY A 61 -3.22 -2.76 7.30
CA GLY A 61 -4.31 -3.66 6.94
C GLY A 61 -3.74 -4.94 6.38
N MET A 62 -4.01 -6.07 7.04
CA MET A 62 -3.69 -7.39 6.49
C MET A 62 -4.93 -7.95 5.83
N LEU A 63 -4.90 -8.07 4.51
CA LEU A 63 -5.97 -8.64 3.70
C LEU A 63 -5.51 -10.01 3.22
N LEU A 64 -6.22 -11.04 3.68
CA LEU A 64 -5.93 -12.43 3.34
C LEU A 64 -7.10 -12.97 2.52
N ASP A 65 -6.75 -13.55 1.38
CA ASP A 65 -7.64 -14.31 0.56
C ASP A 65 -8.05 -15.59 1.28
N THR A 66 -9.35 -15.80 1.39
CA THR A 66 -9.94 -17.02 1.94
C THR A 66 -10.82 -17.70 0.91
N SER A 67 -10.67 -17.36 -0.38
CA SER A 67 -11.43 -17.93 -1.49
C SER A 67 -11.13 -19.42 -1.71
N ASN A 68 -11.96 -20.09 -2.50
CA ASN A 68 -11.72 -21.49 -2.88
C ASN A 68 -10.48 -21.69 -3.76
N SER A 69 -10.03 -20.68 -4.54
CA SER A 69 -8.89 -20.83 -5.45
C SER A 69 -7.57 -21.00 -4.69
N ILE A 70 -7.46 -20.40 -3.50
CA ILE A 70 -6.29 -20.53 -2.64
C ILE A 70 -6.31 -21.76 -1.74
N ARG A 71 -7.29 -22.69 -1.87
CA ARG A 71 -7.48 -23.81 -0.93
C ARG A 71 -6.23 -24.67 -0.72
N ASP A 72 -5.50 -24.97 -1.79
CA ASP A 72 -4.26 -25.76 -1.71
C ASP A 72 -3.05 -24.93 -1.27
N ARG A 73 -3.20 -23.61 -1.17
CA ARG A 73 -2.18 -22.62 -0.81
C ARG A 73 -2.49 -21.87 0.49
N ILE A 74 -3.61 -22.17 1.16
CA ILE A 74 -4.02 -21.50 2.40
C ILE A 74 -2.94 -21.57 3.49
N GLN A 75 -2.19 -22.67 3.56
CA GLN A 75 -1.10 -22.79 4.53
C GLN A 75 0.04 -21.82 4.21
N PHE A 76 0.42 -21.70 2.94
CA PHE A 76 1.41 -20.72 2.49
C PHE A 76 0.97 -19.29 2.84
N GLU A 77 -0.30 -18.97 2.64
CA GLU A 77 -0.85 -17.65 2.94
C GLU A 77 -0.85 -17.34 4.44
N LYS A 78 -1.27 -18.29 5.27
CA LYS A 78 -1.18 -18.17 6.74
C LYS A 78 0.25 -17.94 7.19
N ASP A 79 1.18 -18.75 6.68
CA ASP A 79 2.60 -18.67 7.04
C ASP A 79 3.21 -17.34 6.58
N ALA A 80 2.92 -16.87 5.36
CA ALA A 80 3.35 -15.58 4.85
C ALA A 80 2.81 -14.41 5.69
N ALA A 81 1.53 -14.45 6.07
CA ALA A 81 0.91 -13.44 6.91
C ALA A 81 1.54 -13.38 8.31
N ILE A 82 1.75 -14.55 8.93
CA ILE A 82 2.38 -14.67 10.26
C ILE A 82 3.83 -14.18 10.21
N ASN A 83 4.56 -14.56 9.17
CA ASN A 83 5.95 -14.16 8.97
C ASN A 83 6.08 -12.65 8.77
N PHE A 84 5.18 -12.04 7.98
CA PHE A 84 5.10 -10.59 7.83
C PHE A 84 4.87 -9.89 9.18
N LEU A 85 3.89 -10.38 9.97
CA LEU A 85 3.58 -9.83 11.29
C LEU A 85 4.82 -9.78 12.18
N PHE A 86 5.54 -10.88 12.31
CA PHE A 86 6.69 -10.96 13.20
C PHE A 86 7.91 -10.15 12.74
N ASN A 87 8.10 -9.98 11.43
CA ASN A 87 9.23 -9.20 10.91
C ASN A 87 8.96 -7.69 10.87
N VAL A 88 7.70 -7.27 10.69
CA VAL A 88 7.39 -5.85 10.44
C VAL A 88 6.78 -5.14 11.64
N MET A 89 5.93 -5.80 12.43
CA MET A 89 5.23 -5.15 13.56
C MET A 89 6.14 -4.92 14.76
N ARG A 90 6.16 -3.70 15.28
CA ARG A 90 6.79 -3.34 16.56
C ARG A 90 5.74 -3.10 17.63
N ARG A 91 5.76 -3.96 18.65
CA ARG A 91 4.85 -3.88 19.81
C ARG A 91 4.91 -2.51 20.47
N GLY A 92 3.75 -1.98 20.87
CA GLY A 92 3.61 -0.66 21.48
C GLY A 92 3.76 0.53 20.54
N ARG A 93 4.00 0.32 19.23
CA ARG A 93 4.12 1.40 18.23
C ARG A 93 3.20 1.17 17.04
N ASP A 94 3.31 0.01 16.42
CA ASP A 94 2.55 -0.34 15.23
C ASP A 94 1.26 -1.07 15.60
N GLN A 95 0.24 -0.92 14.76
CA GLN A 95 -1.03 -1.65 14.93
C GLN A 95 -1.48 -2.21 13.59
N SER A 96 -2.05 -3.42 13.62
CA SER A 96 -2.59 -4.10 12.45
C SER A 96 -4.03 -4.55 12.70
N PHE A 97 -4.86 -4.53 11.67
CA PHE A 97 -6.14 -5.23 11.64
C PHE A 97 -6.09 -6.39 10.64
N LEU A 98 -6.89 -7.42 10.87
CA LEU A 98 -7.03 -8.57 9.99
C LEU A 98 -8.39 -8.50 9.29
N MET A 99 -8.35 -8.45 7.96
CA MET A 99 -9.50 -8.60 7.10
C MET A 99 -9.28 -9.83 6.21
N THR A 100 -10.31 -10.64 6.05
CA THR A 100 -10.33 -11.71 5.05
C THR A 100 -11.36 -11.41 4.00
N PHE A 101 -11.25 -12.06 2.85
CA PHE A 101 -12.28 -11.97 1.83
C PHE A 101 -12.49 -13.31 1.14
N ASP A 102 -13.75 -13.60 0.86
CA ASP A 102 -14.20 -14.63 -0.05
C ASP A 102 -15.24 -13.99 -0.99
N ASP A 103 -16.53 -14.27 -0.81
CA ASP A 103 -17.63 -13.60 -1.48
C ASP A 103 -17.76 -12.12 -1.10
N ARG A 104 -17.22 -11.71 0.05
CA ARG A 104 -17.21 -10.33 0.56
C ARG A 104 -16.09 -10.14 1.60
N PRO A 105 -15.74 -8.90 1.97
CA PRO A 105 -14.80 -8.65 3.06
C PRO A 105 -15.39 -8.92 4.46
N TYR A 106 -14.54 -9.43 5.36
CA TYR A 106 -14.84 -9.65 6.77
C TYR A 106 -13.70 -9.16 7.65
N LEU A 107 -14.01 -8.27 8.59
CA LEU A 107 -13.07 -7.87 9.63
C LEU A 107 -13.01 -8.96 10.71
N GLN A 108 -11.91 -9.72 10.75
CA GLN A 108 -11.68 -10.77 11.74
C GLN A 108 -11.14 -10.21 13.05
N GLN A 109 -10.27 -9.21 12.97
CA GLN A 109 -9.63 -8.59 14.13
C GLN A 109 -9.47 -7.09 13.87
N ALA A 110 -10.02 -6.26 14.77
CA ALA A 110 -9.76 -4.82 14.78
C ALA A 110 -8.30 -4.51 15.15
N PHE A 111 -7.86 -3.27 14.95
CA PHE A 111 -6.48 -2.84 15.22
C PHE A 111 -5.94 -3.32 16.59
N THR A 112 -4.79 -3.99 16.54
CA THR A 112 -4.05 -4.45 17.72
C THR A 112 -2.54 -4.47 17.43
N ASP A 113 -1.73 -4.37 18.48
CA ASP A 113 -0.28 -4.60 18.44
C ASP A 113 0.10 -6.00 18.94
N ASP A 114 -0.90 -6.83 19.28
CA ASP A 114 -0.74 -8.21 19.76
C ASP A 114 -0.63 -9.17 18.56
N THR A 115 0.62 -9.44 18.15
CA THR A 115 0.91 -10.37 17.05
C THR A 115 0.51 -11.81 17.37
N GLY A 116 0.45 -12.19 18.65
CA GLY A 116 -0.01 -13.51 19.07
C GLY A 116 -1.50 -13.70 18.80
N ARG A 117 -2.31 -12.70 19.14
CA ARG A 117 -3.75 -12.70 18.82
C ARG A 117 -4.02 -12.74 17.32
N MET A 118 -3.31 -11.91 16.55
CA MET A 118 -3.42 -11.91 15.09
C MET A 118 -3.08 -13.27 14.50
N ARG A 119 -1.98 -13.89 14.95
CA ARG A 119 -1.58 -15.25 14.55
C ARG A 119 -2.68 -16.28 14.85
N ASP A 120 -3.29 -16.21 16.04
CA ASP A 120 -4.33 -17.15 16.44
C ASP A 120 -5.60 -17.01 15.58
N GLU A 121 -5.96 -15.81 15.15
CA GLU A 121 -7.04 -15.60 14.17
C GLU A 121 -6.67 -16.13 12.79
N ILE A 122 -5.44 -15.88 12.32
CA ILE A 122 -4.95 -16.39 11.03
C ILE A 122 -5.00 -17.94 10.99
N PHE A 123 -4.66 -18.62 12.09
CA PHE A 123 -4.72 -20.08 12.13
C PHE A 123 -6.12 -20.67 11.93
N LYS A 124 -7.17 -19.95 12.36
CA LYS A 124 -8.56 -20.41 12.25
C LYS A 124 -9.13 -20.32 10.83
N LEU A 125 -8.48 -19.56 9.95
CA LEU A 125 -8.98 -19.30 8.61
C LEU A 125 -9.13 -20.60 7.79
N LYS A 126 -10.15 -20.62 6.94
CA LYS A 126 -10.45 -21.73 6.04
C LYS A 126 -10.81 -21.15 4.68
N ALA A 127 -10.39 -21.84 3.63
CA ALA A 127 -10.75 -21.51 2.26
C ALA A 127 -12.21 -21.86 1.96
N GLY A 128 -12.92 -21.01 1.23
CA GLY A 128 -14.33 -21.12 0.87
C GLY A 128 -14.79 -19.97 -0.03
N GLY A 129 -15.98 -20.08 -0.65
CA GLY A 129 -16.56 -18.98 -1.45
C GLY A 129 -15.82 -18.61 -2.75
N GLY A 130 -16.20 -17.49 -3.34
CA GLY A 130 -15.53 -16.81 -4.44
C GLY A 130 -14.52 -15.78 -3.96
N THR A 131 -14.27 -14.73 -4.75
CA THR A 131 -13.18 -13.77 -4.52
C THR A 131 -13.64 -12.34 -4.81
N ALA A 132 -13.72 -11.52 -3.76
CA ALA A 132 -14.09 -10.10 -3.79
C ALA A 132 -12.92 -9.21 -3.30
N ILE A 133 -11.82 -9.21 -4.05
CA ILE A 133 -10.56 -8.55 -3.69
C ILE A 133 -10.69 -7.02 -3.73
N TYR A 134 -11.42 -6.47 -4.70
CA TYR A 134 -11.54 -5.02 -4.87
C TYR A 134 -12.42 -4.41 -3.78
N ASP A 135 -13.51 -5.10 -3.40
CA ASP A 135 -14.34 -4.70 -2.26
C ASP A 135 -13.55 -4.73 -0.95
N ALA A 136 -12.69 -5.75 -0.76
CA ALA A 136 -11.83 -5.83 0.41
C ALA A 136 -10.84 -4.67 0.50
N ILE A 137 -10.15 -4.34 -0.59
CA ILE A 137 -9.24 -3.18 -0.64
C ILE A 137 -10.02 -1.89 -0.35
N TYR A 138 -11.17 -1.71 -1.01
CA TYR A 138 -11.98 -0.51 -0.87
C TYR A 138 -12.48 -0.33 0.56
N GLU A 139 -13.05 -1.37 1.19
CA GLU A 139 -13.53 -1.32 2.56
C GLU A 139 -12.42 -1.12 3.58
N ALA A 140 -11.30 -1.82 3.42
CA ALA A 140 -10.13 -1.63 4.27
C ALA A 140 -9.64 -0.18 4.25
N CYS A 141 -9.52 0.41 3.06
CA CYS A 141 -9.13 1.81 2.91
C CYS A 141 -10.18 2.76 3.52
N ARG A 142 -11.45 2.61 3.15
CA ARG A 142 -12.52 3.52 3.56
C ARG A 142 -12.83 3.44 5.05
N ASN A 143 -12.99 2.24 5.58
CA ASN A 143 -13.54 2.01 6.91
C ASN A 143 -12.46 1.91 8.00
N GLN A 144 -11.26 1.41 7.66
CA GLN A 144 -10.20 1.17 8.64
C GLN A 144 -9.03 2.16 8.52
N LEU A 145 -8.55 2.43 7.30
CA LEU A 145 -7.32 3.20 7.08
C LEU A 145 -7.54 4.69 6.78
N SER A 146 -8.78 5.14 6.54
CA SER A 146 -9.08 6.57 6.35
C SER A 146 -8.86 7.39 7.63
N ARG A 147 -9.22 6.79 8.78
CA ARG A 147 -9.10 7.34 10.13
C ARG A 147 -8.61 6.25 11.10
N PRO A 148 -7.38 5.75 10.94
CA PRO A 148 -6.86 4.69 11.79
C PRO A 148 -6.63 5.22 13.21
N PRO A 149 -6.48 4.34 14.21
CA PRO A 149 -6.19 4.74 15.58
C PRO A 149 -4.93 5.62 15.64
N ARG A 150 -4.98 6.69 16.43
CA ARG A 150 -3.83 7.57 16.63
C ARG A 150 -2.71 6.86 17.38
N PRO A 151 -1.45 7.25 17.19
CA PRO A 151 -0.37 6.83 18.08
C PRO A 151 -0.68 7.19 19.53
N ALA A 152 -0.26 6.35 20.48
CA ALA A 152 -0.40 6.66 21.89
C ALA A 152 0.65 7.68 22.33
N GLY A 153 0.34 8.45 23.38
CA GLY A 153 1.25 9.42 23.99
C GLY A 153 1.46 10.69 23.16
N ASP A 154 2.67 11.25 23.25
CA ASP A 154 3.03 12.55 22.65
C ASP A 154 3.56 12.45 21.21
N LEU A 155 3.38 11.31 20.55
CA LEU A 155 3.78 11.13 19.16
C LEU A 155 2.93 12.03 18.23
N PRO A 156 3.49 12.56 17.13
CA PRO A 156 2.72 13.29 16.14
C PRO A 156 1.49 12.50 15.67
N ASP A 157 0.38 13.18 15.39
CA ASP A 157 -0.85 12.59 14.83
C ASP A 157 -0.68 12.24 13.33
N VAL A 158 0.41 11.53 13.04
CA VAL A 158 0.84 11.12 11.71
C VAL A 158 1.25 9.65 11.79
N VAL A 159 0.62 8.83 10.97
CA VAL A 159 0.88 7.40 10.89
C VAL A 159 1.10 7.00 9.45
N ARG A 160 1.85 5.93 9.26
CA ARG A 160 2.00 5.36 7.93
C ARG A 160 0.95 4.28 7.68
N ARG A 161 0.15 4.46 6.64
CA ARG A 161 -0.92 3.54 6.25
C ARG A 161 -0.39 2.58 5.20
N VAL A 162 -0.44 1.30 5.53
CA VAL A 162 0.11 0.22 4.70
C VAL A 162 -0.94 -0.87 4.61
N MET A 163 -1.00 -1.53 3.46
CA MET A 163 -1.82 -2.72 3.27
C MET A 163 -0.93 -3.84 2.74
N ILE A 164 -1.05 -5.01 3.34
CA ILE A 164 -0.49 -6.25 2.79
C ILE A 164 -1.66 -7.08 2.30
N LEU A 165 -1.65 -7.37 0.99
CA LEU A 165 -2.64 -8.18 0.32
C LEU A 165 -1.98 -9.49 -0.10
N ILE A 166 -2.49 -10.61 0.41
CA ILE A 166 -2.06 -11.95 0.01
C ILE A 166 -3.22 -12.57 -0.76
N SER A 167 -2.99 -12.99 -1.99
CA SER A 167 -4.02 -13.51 -2.92
C SER A 167 -3.38 -14.11 -4.17
N ASP A 168 -4.14 -14.83 -4.99
CA ASP A 168 -3.76 -15.17 -6.37
C ASP A 168 -4.06 -14.05 -7.38
N GLY A 169 -4.84 -13.04 -6.97
CA GLY A 169 -5.12 -11.83 -7.74
C GLY A 169 -6.39 -11.88 -8.59
N ASP A 170 -7.11 -12.99 -8.59
CA ASP A 170 -8.36 -13.13 -9.33
C ASP A 170 -9.53 -12.47 -8.58
N ASP A 171 -10.51 -11.93 -9.31
CA ASP A 171 -11.73 -11.37 -8.74
C ASP A 171 -12.93 -11.82 -9.57
N ASN A 172 -14.02 -12.20 -8.90
CA ASN A 172 -15.24 -12.65 -9.58
C ASN A 172 -16.54 -12.18 -8.91
N LEU A 173 -16.47 -11.54 -7.75
CA LEU A 173 -17.65 -11.14 -6.97
C LEU A 173 -17.62 -9.69 -6.49
N SER A 174 -16.55 -8.91 -6.73
CA SER A 174 -16.52 -7.53 -6.27
C SER A 174 -17.59 -6.68 -6.96
N GLU A 175 -18.26 -5.84 -6.18
CA GLU A 175 -19.12 -4.77 -6.72
C GLU A 175 -18.28 -3.56 -7.19
N HIS A 176 -17.15 -3.30 -6.54
CA HIS A 176 -16.20 -2.26 -6.94
C HIS A 176 -15.26 -2.77 -8.03
N THR A 177 -14.90 -1.87 -8.93
CA THR A 177 -13.86 -2.13 -9.93
C THR A 177 -12.45 -2.02 -9.34
N ARG A 178 -11.48 -2.63 -10.03
CA ARG A 178 -10.05 -2.43 -9.74
C ARG A 178 -9.66 -0.96 -9.63
N GLY A 179 -10.19 -0.13 -10.52
CA GLY A 179 -9.92 1.31 -10.56
C GLY A 179 -10.41 2.03 -9.30
N GLU A 180 -11.62 1.72 -8.83
CA GLU A 180 -12.20 2.31 -7.61
C GLU A 180 -11.44 1.88 -6.35
N ALA A 181 -11.00 0.62 -6.29
CA ALA A 181 -10.15 0.14 -5.20
C ALA A 181 -8.79 0.89 -5.16
N ILE A 182 -8.12 1.04 -6.31
CA ILE A 182 -6.86 1.79 -6.42
C ILE A 182 -7.06 3.27 -6.08
N GLU A 183 -8.13 3.88 -6.59
CA GLU A 183 -8.48 5.26 -6.29
C GLU A 183 -8.67 5.47 -4.78
N MET A 184 -9.44 4.59 -4.13
CA MET A 184 -9.69 4.67 -2.69
C MET A 184 -8.38 4.53 -1.89
N ALA A 185 -7.48 3.65 -2.29
CA ALA A 185 -6.15 3.52 -1.69
C ALA A 185 -5.31 4.80 -1.87
N GLN A 186 -5.30 5.39 -3.06
CA GLN A 186 -4.58 6.64 -3.34
C GLN A 186 -5.16 7.83 -2.56
N ARG A 187 -6.49 7.94 -2.44
CA ARG A 187 -7.18 8.99 -1.68
C ARG A 187 -6.91 8.89 -0.19
N THR A 188 -6.75 7.67 0.33
CA THR A 188 -6.44 7.41 1.74
C THR A 188 -4.94 7.34 2.02
N SER A 189 -4.08 7.58 1.02
CA SER A 189 -2.62 7.49 1.11
C SER A 189 -2.13 6.14 1.65
N VAL A 190 -2.81 5.06 1.28
CA VAL A 190 -2.45 3.69 1.61
C VAL A 190 -1.45 3.18 0.57
N VAL A 191 -0.32 2.64 1.03
CA VAL A 191 0.64 1.92 0.18
C VAL A 191 0.32 0.43 0.24
N ILE A 192 0.08 -0.22 -0.90
CA ILE A 192 -0.27 -1.64 -0.96
C ILE A 192 0.94 -2.46 -1.40
N TYR A 193 1.31 -3.45 -0.60
CA TYR A 193 2.23 -4.51 -1.00
C TYR A 193 1.41 -5.78 -1.24
N THR A 194 1.72 -6.49 -2.31
CA THR A 194 0.99 -7.69 -2.71
C THR A 194 1.90 -8.91 -2.67
N ILE A 195 1.37 -10.04 -2.22
CA ILE A 195 2.08 -11.32 -2.19
C ILE A 195 1.23 -12.33 -2.95
N SER A 196 1.74 -12.76 -4.11
CA SER A 196 1.06 -13.76 -4.91
C SER A 196 1.14 -15.14 -4.25
N THR A 197 0.00 -15.84 -4.21
CA THR A 197 -0.07 -17.25 -3.83
C THR A 197 0.09 -18.18 -5.05
N SER A 198 0.02 -17.63 -6.27
CA SER A 198 0.15 -18.36 -7.53
C SER A 198 1.57 -18.90 -7.72
N THR A 199 1.67 -20.18 -8.05
CA THR A 199 2.91 -20.82 -8.50
C THR A 199 2.92 -21.08 -10.01
N GLN A 200 1.84 -20.71 -10.71
CA GLN A 200 1.64 -21.01 -12.13
C GLN A 200 2.62 -20.26 -13.04
N TRP A 201 3.22 -19.17 -12.55
CA TRP A 201 4.27 -18.44 -13.25
C TRP A 201 5.53 -19.25 -13.53
N ALA A 202 5.65 -20.40 -12.87
CA ALA A 202 6.65 -21.41 -13.11
C ALA A 202 6.00 -22.64 -13.73
N THR A 203 5.54 -22.52 -14.97
CA THR A 203 5.37 -23.73 -15.76
C THR A 203 6.73 -24.41 -15.84
N LEU A 204 6.85 -25.55 -15.16
CA LEU A 204 8.00 -26.44 -15.28
C LEU A 204 8.16 -26.74 -16.77
N SER A 205 9.15 -26.14 -17.42
CA SER A 205 9.70 -26.80 -18.60
C SER A 205 10.25 -28.12 -18.08
N GLU A 206 9.55 -29.21 -18.38
CA GLU A 206 9.80 -30.56 -17.86
C GLU A 206 11.21 -31.11 -18.17
N THR A 207 12.10 -30.33 -18.79
CA THR A 207 13.33 -30.82 -19.39
C THR A 207 14.64 -30.44 -18.69
N ASP A 208 14.70 -29.55 -17.69
CA ASP A 208 16.00 -29.32 -17.02
C ASP A 208 15.91 -28.62 -15.64
N LYS A 209 16.15 -29.37 -14.56
CA LYS A 209 16.19 -28.83 -13.17
C LYS A 209 17.43 -27.97 -12.89
N SER A 210 18.41 -27.95 -13.78
CA SER A 210 19.71 -27.31 -13.58
C SER A 210 19.79 -25.82 -13.99
N LYS A 211 18.79 -25.30 -14.72
CA LYS A 211 18.78 -23.92 -15.26
C LYS A 211 17.75 -23.04 -14.56
N VAL A 212 17.96 -22.79 -13.27
CA VAL A 212 17.08 -21.91 -12.46
C VAL A 212 17.16 -20.44 -12.91
N SER A 213 18.30 -20.02 -13.48
CA SER A 213 18.60 -18.62 -13.82
C SER A 213 17.95 -18.09 -15.10
N ASP A 214 17.47 -18.95 -16.01
CA ASP A 214 16.89 -18.57 -17.32
C ASP A 214 15.37 -18.82 -17.40
N ARG A 215 14.69 -19.01 -16.26
CA ARG A 215 13.24 -19.23 -16.23
C ARG A 215 12.52 -17.96 -16.71
N LYS A 216 11.87 -18.01 -17.87
CA LYS A 216 10.85 -17.02 -18.27
C LYS A 216 9.66 -17.16 -17.31
N VAL A 217 9.67 -16.33 -16.27
CA VAL A 217 8.56 -16.16 -15.33
C VAL A 217 7.33 -15.66 -16.10
N HIS A 218 6.30 -16.49 -16.23
CA HIS A 218 5.07 -16.10 -16.92
C HIS A 218 4.03 -15.67 -15.89
N LYS A 219 4.02 -14.39 -15.52
CA LYS A 219 3.02 -13.87 -14.57
C LYS A 219 1.60 -14.16 -15.07
N THR A 220 0.77 -14.73 -14.21
CA THR A 220 -0.66 -14.91 -14.49
C THR A 220 -1.36 -13.56 -14.65
N GLU A 221 -2.62 -13.57 -15.08
CA GLU A 221 -3.44 -12.35 -15.10
C GLU A 221 -3.59 -11.76 -13.68
N GLY A 222 -3.92 -12.60 -12.69
CA GLY A 222 -3.93 -12.21 -11.27
C GLY A 222 -2.61 -11.63 -10.77
N ASP A 223 -1.46 -12.21 -11.16
CA ASP A 223 -0.14 -11.67 -10.82
C ASP A 223 0.09 -10.25 -11.38
N GLN A 224 -0.41 -9.99 -12.59
CA GLN A 224 -0.32 -8.68 -13.23
C GLN A 224 -1.23 -7.67 -12.53
N ILE A 225 -2.43 -8.09 -12.12
CA ILE A 225 -3.36 -7.28 -11.31
C ILE A 225 -2.74 -6.90 -9.97
N LEU A 226 -2.17 -7.88 -9.25
CA LEU A 226 -1.48 -7.64 -7.97
C LEU A 226 -0.28 -6.71 -8.15
N GLN A 227 0.45 -6.81 -9.27
CA GLN A 227 1.52 -5.87 -9.59
C GLN A 227 1.00 -4.46 -9.84
N GLU A 228 -0.08 -4.31 -10.61
CA GLU A 228 -0.67 -3.01 -10.91
C GLU A 228 -1.15 -2.29 -9.64
N ILE A 229 -1.87 -3.00 -8.76
CA ILE A 229 -2.34 -2.46 -7.47
C ILE A 229 -1.17 -1.93 -6.63
N ALA A 230 -0.09 -2.72 -6.53
CA ALA A 230 1.10 -2.34 -5.77
C ALA A 230 1.79 -1.12 -6.41
N ASP A 231 2.03 -1.14 -7.72
CA ASP A 231 2.73 -0.08 -8.43
C ASP A 231 1.95 1.25 -8.40
N GLU A 232 0.62 1.22 -8.58
CA GLU A 232 -0.23 2.42 -8.57
C GLU A 232 -0.28 3.10 -7.20
N THR A 233 -0.09 2.35 -6.11
CA THR A 233 -0.10 2.86 -4.73
C THR A 233 1.31 3.12 -4.17
N GLY A 234 2.36 2.78 -4.93
CA GLY A 234 3.75 3.01 -4.56
C GLY A 234 4.37 1.92 -3.69
N GLY A 235 3.75 0.74 -3.63
CA GLY A 235 4.30 -0.43 -2.96
C GLY A 235 5.00 -1.38 -3.93
N ARG A 236 5.05 -2.67 -3.59
CA ARG A 236 5.74 -3.70 -4.36
C ARG A 236 4.99 -5.02 -4.32
N ALA A 237 4.97 -5.71 -5.45
CA ALA A 237 4.47 -7.07 -5.57
C ALA A 237 5.59 -8.11 -5.40
N PHE A 238 5.28 -9.20 -4.71
CA PHE A 238 6.15 -10.35 -4.47
C PHE A 238 5.54 -11.61 -5.07
N PHE A 239 6.39 -12.39 -5.74
CA PHE A 239 6.01 -13.63 -6.42
C PHE A 239 6.93 -14.77 -5.92
N PRO A 240 6.81 -15.15 -4.63
CA PRO A 240 7.66 -16.18 -4.03
C PRO A 240 7.26 -17.59 -4.48
N TYR A 241 8.20 -18.55 -4.39
CA TYR A 241 7.86 -19.97 -4.48
C TYR A 241 7.51 -20.53 -3.09
N HIS A 242 8.35 -20.18 -2.12
CA HIS A 242 8.30 -20.61 -0.74
C HIS A 242 8.20 -19.41 0.19
N VAL A 243 7.64 -19.60 1.38
CA VAL A 243 7.51 -18.52 2.37
C VAL A 243 8.89 -18.00 2.78
N ASP A 244 9.89 -18.87 2.84
CA ASP A 244 11.27 -18.51 3.20
C ASP A 244 11.90 -17.50 2.22
N ASP A 245 11.40 -17.40 0.98
CA ASP A 245 11.83 -16.39 0.01
C ASP A 245 11.42 -14.96 0.43
N LEU A 246 10.49 -14.85 1.38
CA LEU A 246 9.91 -13.59 1.84
C LEU A 246 10.63 -12.99 3.05
N ASP A 247 11.42 -13.75 3.81
CA ASP A 247 12.05 -13.28 5.07
C ASP A 247 12.83 -11.97 4.86
N GLN A 248 13.82 -12.01 3.96
CA GLN A 248 14.62 -10.84 3.63
C GLN A 248 13.76 -9.74 2.99
N SER A 249 12.75 -10.11 2.22
CA SER A 249 11.83 -9.17 1.58
C SER A 249 11.01 -8.40 2.61
N PHE A 250 10.51 -9.06 3.66
CA PHE A 250 9.74 -8.43 4.74
C PHE A 250 10.59 -7.53 5.61
N GLN A 251 11.83 -7.92 5.89
CA GLN A 251 12.79 -7.03 6.56
C GLN A 251 13.05 -5.78 5.72
N ASP A 252 13.33 -5.96 4.42
CA ASP A 252 13.55 -4.85 3.50
C ASP A 252 12.31 -3.93 3.38
N ILE A 253 11.09 -4.49 3.40
CA ILE A 253 9.83 -3.71 3.45
C ILE A 253 9.72 -2.95 4.76
N GLY A 254 10.01 -3.58 5.90
CA GLY A 254 9.98 -2.95 7.21
C GLY A 254 10.91 -1.74 7.28
N ASP A 255 12.11 -1.85 6.72
CA ASP A 255 13.07 -0.76 6.62
C ASP A 255 12.61 0.32 5.65
N GLU A 256 12.07 -0.06 4.48
CA GLU A 256 11.53 0.85 3.47
C GLU A 256 10.35 1.69 4.02
N LEU A 257 9.42 1.06 4.72
CA LEU A 257 8.24 1.74 5.28
C LEU A 257 8.61 2.79 6.34
N ARG A 258 9.76 2.60 6.97
CA ARG A 258 10.25 3.45 8.07
C ARG A 258 11.29 4.47 7.65
N ASN A 259 11.74 4.42 6.41
CA ASN A 259 12.72 5.35 5.88
C ASN A 259 12.27 5.80 4.50
N GLN A 260 11.51 6.89 4.48
CA GLN A 260 10.98 7.45 3.25
C GLN A 260 11.24 8.94 3.15
N TYR A 261 11.21 9.41 1.93
CA TYR A 261 11.16 10.82 1.64
C TYR A 261 9.70 11.26 1.53
N SER A 262 9.41 12.47 1.99
CA SER A 262 8.17 13.20 1.67
C SER A 262 8.55 14.44 0.88
N ILE A 263 7.89 14.61 -0.26
CA ILE A 263 7.88 15.85 -1.04
C ILE A 263 6.45 16.37 -1.03
N ALA A 264 6.30 17.68 -0.79
CA ALA A 264 5.04 18.34 -0.98
C ALA A 264 5.17 19.56 -1.90
N TYR A 265 4.20 19.72 -2.80
CA TYR A 265 4.15 20.82 -3.76
C TYR A 265 2.72 21.30 -3.98
N ASN A 266 2.58 22.51 -4.53
CA ASN A 266 1.30 23.01 -5.02
C ASN A 266 1.26 22.77 -6.53
N PRO A 267 0.29 22.00 -7.05
CA PRO A 267 0.17 21.78 -8.49
C PRO A 267 -0.12 23.11 -9.19
N SER A 268 0.66 23.42 -10.23
CA SER A 268 0.56 24.70 -10.95
C SER A 268 -0.79 24.89 -11.65
N ASN A 269 -1.47 23.80 -12.02
CA ASN A 269 -2.77 23.78 -12.69
C ASN A 269 -3.82 22.98 -11.89
N TYR A 270 -3.88 23.19 -10.57
CA TYR A 270 -4.81 22.43 -9.73
C TYR A 270 -6.26 22.81 -10.00
N VAL A 271 -7.07 21.85 -10.43
CA VAL A 271 -8.53 22.01 -10.58
C VAL A 271 -9.21 21.00 -9.67
N ILE A 272 -10.17 21.47 -8.87
CA ILE A 272 -11.00 20.61 -8.01
C ILE A 272 -12.09 19.98 -8.88
N ASN A 273 -11.73 18.90 -9.57
CA ASN A 273 -12.62 18.19 -10.51
C ASN A 273 -12.60 16.67 -10.31
N GLY A 274 -11.93 16.18 -9.27
CA GLY A 274 -11.76 14.74 -9.04
C GLY A 274 -10.89 14.02 -10.07
N ARG A 275 -10.28 14.70 -11.05
CA ARG A 275 -9.48 14.08 -12.13
C ARG A 275 -8.20 13.44 -11.56
N TYR A 276 -7.75 12.36 -12.20
CA TYR A 276 -6.45 11.76 -11.94
C TYR A 276 -5.30 12.60 -12.53
N HIS A 277 -4.27 12.80 -11.73
CA HIS A 277 -3.02 13.47 -12.07
C HIS A 277 -1.86 12.51 -11.93
N ARG A 278 -1.04 12.39 -12.96
CA ARG A 278 0.15 11.53 -12.94
C ARG A 278 1.31 12.26 -12.29
N ILE A 279 1.97 11.60 -11.33
CA ILE A 279 3.16 12.11 -10.66
C ILE A 279 4.37 11.34 -11.18
N LYS A 280 5.47 12.07 -11.42
CA LYS A 280 6.78 11.47 -11.64
C LYS A 280 7.83 12.19 -10.83
N ILE A 281 8.61 11.43 -10.07
CA ILE A 281 9.76 11.91 -9.32
C ILE A 281 11.01 11.33 -9.98
N ASP A 282 11.85 12.21 -10.50
CA ASP A 282 13.13 11.88 -11.13
C ASP A 282 14.28 12.26 -10.19
N ILE A 283 15.35 11.46 -10.23
CA ILE A 283 16.60 11.78 -9.53
C ILE A 283 17.54 12.51 -10.48
N VAL A 284 18.05 13.65 -10.03
CA VAL A 284 18.99 14.48 -10.75
C VAL A 284 20.42 14.05 -10.40
N ASP A 285 21.32 14.04 -11.39
CA ASP A 285 22.76 13.85 -11.23
C ASP A 285 23.25 12.55 -10.57
N ARG A 286 22.39 11.53 -10.38
CA ARG A 286 22.78 10.21 -9.86
C ARG A 286 22.23 9.07 -10.72
N LYS A 287 23.12 8.37 -11.43
CA LYS A 287 22.75 7.22 -12.27
C LYS A 287 22.57 5.95 -11.43
N GLY A 288 21.61 5.10 -11.81
CA GLY A 288 21.41 3.78 -11.20
C GLY A 288 20.62 3.79 -9.89
N LEU A 289 20.01 4.92 -9.53
CA LEU A 289 19.00 4.99 -8.49
C LEU A 289 17.61 4.91 -9.11
N GLN A 290 16.67 4.34 -8.37
CA GLN A 290 15.27 4.20 -8.77
C GLN A 290 14.38 4.76 -7.68
N VAL A 291 13.37 5.54 -8.08
CA VAL A 291 12.33 6.06 -7.18
C VAL A 291 11.13 5.13 -7.23
N ARG A 292 10.62 4.76 -6.07
CA ARG A 292 9.32 4.11 -5.90
C ARG A 292 8.38 5.05 -5.18
N ALA A 293 7.28 5.39 -5.84
CA ALA A 293 6.22 6.25 -5.34
C ALA A 293 4.90 5.82 -5.98
N ARG A 294 3.77 6.27 -5.43
CA ARG A 294 2.49 6.18 -6.14
C ARG A 294 2.60 6.87 -7.50
N ARG A 295 1.99 6.29 -8.54
CA ARG A 295 2.06 6.81 -9.92
C ARG A 295 1.25 8.09 -10.14
N GLY A 296 0.31 8.37 -9.25
CA GLY A 296 -0.54 9.55 -9.33
C GLY A 296 -1.41 9.75 -8.12
N TYR A 297 -2.36 10.67 -8.25
CA TYR A 297 -3.35 10.99 -7.25
C TYR A 297 -4.60 11.54 -7.93
N TYR A 298 -5.73 11.46 -7.23
CA TYR A 298 -6.95 12.11 -7.66
C TYR A 298 -7.08 13.47 -7.00
N ALA A 299 -7.40 14.49 -7.78
CA ALA A 299 -7.75 15.80 -7.24
C ALA A 299 -8.94 15.67 -6.25
N ARG A 300 -9.09 16.66 -5.37
CA ARG A 300 -10.28 16.72 -4.52
C ARG A 300 -11.50 16.83 -5.43
N ASN A 301 -12.56 16.15 -5.02
CA ASN A 301 -13.86 16.36 -5.63
C ASN A 301 -14.53 17.53 -4.90
N VAL A 302 -15.37 18.29 -5.60
CA VAL A 302 -16.27 19.22 -4.90
C VAL A 302 -17.28 18.32 -4.19
N ASP A 303 -17.18 18.19 -2.87
CA ASP A 303 -18.23 17.53 -2.11
C ASP A 303 -19.52 18.34 -2.27
N THR A 304 -20.42 17.90 -3.16
CA THR A 304 -21.78 18.45 -3.28
C THR A 304 -22.74 17.79 -2.28
N SER A 305 -22.22 17.11 -1.26
CA SER A 305 -23.05 16.60 -0.17
C SER A 305 -23.71 17.79 0.54
N PRO A 306 -25.06 17.92 0.52
CA PRO A 306 -25.72 19.03 1.19
C PRO A 306 -25.36 18.98 2.67
N ALA A 307 -24.90 20.12 3.20
CA ALA A 307 -24.68 20.28 4.63
C ALA A 307 -25.92 19.75 5.37
N LYS A 308 -25.71 18.80 6.28
CA LYS A 308 -26.79 18.36 7.17
C LYS A 308 -27.38 19.63 7.79
N PRO A 309 -28.70 19.86 7.68
CA PRO A 309 -29.31 21.01 8.32
C PRO A 309 -29.00 20.92 9.80
N THR A 310 -28.34 21.96 10.32
CA THR A 310 -28.21 22.16 11.76
C THR A 310 -29.63 22.29 12.30
N GLY A 311 -30.10 21.24 12.96
CA GLY A 311 -31.38 21.25 13.65
C GLY A 311 -31.34 22.29 14.77
N ASN A 312 -32.37 23.14 14.82
CA ASN A 312 -32.71 24.00 15.95
C ASN A 312 -33.03 23.17 17.20
#